data_AF-A0A536SG90-F1
#
_entry.id   AF-A0A536SG90-F1
#
_cell.length_a   1.000
_cell.length_b   1.000
_cell.length_c   1.000
_cell.angle_alpha   90.00
_cell.angle_beta   90.00
_cell.angle_gamma   90.00
#
_symmetry.space_group_name_H-M   'P 1'
#
loop_
_entity.id
_entity.type
_entity.pdbx_description
1 polymer ?
#
loop_
_entity_poly.entity_id
_entity_poly.type
_entity_poly.pdbx_seq_one_letter_code
_entity_poly.pdbx_strand_id
1 'polypeptide(L)'
;VNHHVYPKVPYDPERDFAPISLITVTPLVIAAYPGLPVKDIRELVALAKTKPGTLGFATPGTASTQHLTGEMLMAAAGIELVHIPYKGAGQSIPDVMGGQVPLGIYGILTISQQAKAGKLK
;
A
#
# COMPACT_ATOMS: atom_id res chain seq x y z
N VAL A 1 0.31 8.61 8.77
CA VAL A 1 1.73 8.75 9.16
C VAL A 1 1.84 8.24 10.58
N ASN A 2 2.62 7.19 10.84
CA ASN A 2 2.77 6.59 12.17
C ASN A 2 3.87 7.31 12.95
N HIS A 3 3.52 7.95 14.07
CA HIS A 3 4.44 8.74 14.88
C HIS A 3 5.48 7.88 15.62
N HIS A 4 5.23 6.60 15.87
CA HIS A 4 6.19 5.68 16.50
C HIS A 4 7.34 5.27 15.55
N VAL A 5 7.20 5.54 14.25
CA VAL A 5 8.24 5.25 13.25
C VAL A 5 9.19 6.44 13.07
N TYR A 6 8.72 7.67 13.35
CA TYR A 6 9.55 8.87 13.22
C TYR A 6 10.25 9.19 14.55
N PRO A 7 11.58 9.36 14.55
CA PRO A 7 12.33 9.59 15.79
C PRO A 7 12.04 10.95 16.45
N LYS A 8 11.58 11.93 15.66
CA LYS A 8 11.11 13.23 16.17
C LYS A 8 9.88 13.66 15.38
N VAL A 9 8.81 13.95 16.10
CA VAL A 9 7.56 14.52 15.60
C VAL A 9 7.28 15.76 16.45
N PRO A 10 6.85 16.90 15.89
CA PRO A 10 6.72 18.16 16.64
C PRO A 10 5.49 18.20 17.57
N TYR A 11 4.85 17.07 17.81
CA TYR A 11 3.65 16.94 18.64
C TYR A 11 3.59 15.56 19.30
N ASP A 12 2.87 15.47 20.41
CA ASP A 12 2.49 14.24 21.10
C ASP A 12 1.00 13.95 20.85
N PRO A 13 0.63 12.88 20.14
CA PRO A 13 -0.77 12.62 19.78
C PRO A 13 -1.67 12.29 20.99
N GLU A 14 -1.11 11.81 22.10
CA GLU A 14 -1.86 11.46 23.31
C GLU A 14 -2.04 12.68 24.23
N ARG A 15 -1.02 13.53 24.34
CA ARG A 15 -1.05 14.74 25.19
C ARG A 15 -1.69 15.94 24.51
N ASP A 16 -1.40 16.18 23.24
CA ASP A 16 -1.71 17.45 22.57
C ASP A 16 -3.09 17.47 21.88
N PHE A 17 -3.80 16.33 21.81
CA PHE A 17 -5.12 16.22 21.17
C PHE A 17 -6.13 15.48 22.05
N ALA A 18 -7.34 16.04 22.19
CA ALA A 18 -8.47 15.36 22.81
C ALA A 18 -9.23 14.50 21.77
N PRO A 19 -9.36 13.17 21.96
CA PRO A 19 -10.08 12.32 21.02
C PRO A 19 -11.58 12.61 21.08
N ILE A 20 -12.22 12.73 19.90
CA ILE A 20 -13.67 12.97 19.79
C ILE A 20 -14.43 11.67 19.52
N SER A 21 -14.19 11.03 18.37
CA SER A 21 -14.81 9.75 18.00
C SER A 21 -14.12 9.12 16.79
N LEU A 22 -14.29 7.80 16.61
CA LEU A 22 -13.88 7.07 15.43
C LEU A 22 -14.93 7.24 14.32
N ILE A 23 -14.53 7.85 13.20
CA ILE A 23 -15.45 8.12 12.07
C ILE A 23 -15.63 6.89 11.19
N THR A 24 -14.54 6.18 10.87
CA THR A 24 -14.61 5.02 9.96
C THR A 24 -13.41 4.08 10.13
N VAL A 25 -13.61 2.83 9.71
CA VAL A 25 -12.56 1.84 9.52
C VAL A 25 -12.61 1.41 8.06
N THR A 26 -11.49 1.56 7.34
CA THR A 26 -11.40 1.18 5.93
C THR A 26 -10.44 0.01 5.76
N PRO A 27 -10.87 -1.13 5.18
CA PRO A 27 -9.99 -2.23 4.85
C PRO A 27 -8.92 -1.79 3.85
N LEU A 28 -7.68 -2.24 4.09
CA LEU A 28 -6.61 -2.15 3.10
C LEU A 28 -6.66 -3.32 2.14
N VAL A 29 -6.36 -3.04 0.88
CA VAL A 29 -6.30 -4.01 -0.20
C VAL A 29 -4.98 -3.85 -0.96
N ILE A 30 -4.50 -4.97 -1.50
CA ILE A 30 -3.40 -4.99 -2.46
C ILE A 30 -4.03 -4.92 -3.84
N ALA A 31 -3.73 -3.87 -4.59
CA ALA A 31 -4.17 -3.68 -5.96
C ALA A 31 -3.00 -3.95 -6.91
N ALA A 32 -3.28 -4.57 -8.05
CA ALA A 32 -2.32 -4.80 -9.10
C ALA A 32 -2.72 -4.09 -10.40
N TYR A 33 -1.70 -3.70 -11.16
CA TYR A 33 -1.87 -3.35 -12.57
C TYR A 33 -2.46 -4.55 -13.33
N PRO A 34 -3.52 -4.39 -14.14
CA PRO A 34 -4.18 -5.50 -14.82
C PRO A 34 -3.28 -6.41 -15.66
N GLY A 35 -2.22 -5.85 -16.28
CA GLY A 35 -1.27 -6.59 -17.10
C GLY A 35 -0.19 -7.37 -16.34
N LEU A 36 -0.10 -7.23 -15.00
CA LEU A 36 0.78 -8.08 -14.19
C LEU A 36 0.25 -9.53 -14.25
N PRO A 37 1.04 -10.58 -14.56
CA PRO A 37 0.53 -11.93 -14.76
C PRO A 37 0.25 -12.69 -13.45
N VAL A 38 -0.58 -12.10 -12.59
CA VAL A 38 -1.06 -12.65 -11.32
C VAL A 38 -2.56 -12.40 -11.19
N LYS A 39 -3.30 -13.35 -10.64
CA LYS A 39 -4.75 -13.30 -10.44
C LYS A 39 -5.14 -13.27 -8.98
N ASP A 40 -4.28 -13.78 -8.10
CA ASP A 40 -4.51 -13.81 -6.68
C ASP A 40 -3.20 -13.62 -5.90
N ILE A 41 -3.33 -13.54 -4.57
CA ILE A 41 -2.20 -13.33 -3.67
C ILE A 41 -1.21 -14.49 -3.70
N ARG A 42 -1.64 -15.72 -4.00
CA ARG A 42 -0.76 -16.89 -4.05
C ARG A 42 0.15 -16.81 -5.27
N GLU A 43 -0.41 -16.45 -6.43
CA GLU A 43 0.36 -16.21 -7.64
C GLU A 43 1.31 -15.02 -7.48
N LEU A 44 0.89 -13.96 -6.78
CA LEU A 44 1.77 -12.84 -6.45
C LEU A 44 2.97 -13.26 -5.59
N VAL A 45 2.72 -14.01 -4.51
CA VAL A 45 3.77 -14.53 -3.63
C VAL A 45 4.71 -15.46 -4.40
N ALA A 46 4.17 -16.36 -5.23
CA ALA A 46 4.97 -17.25 -6.07
C ALA A 46 5.87 -16.45 -7.03
N LEU A 47 5.30 -15.46 -7.73
CA LEU A 47 6.05 -14.59 -8.65
C LEU A 47 7.17 -13.83 -7.90
N ALA A 48 6.86 -13.22 -6.76
CA ALA A 48 7.83 -12.49 -5.96
C ALA A 48 8.99 -13.38 -5.46
N LYS A 49 8.74 -14.65 -5.15
CA LYS A 49 9.79 -15.62 -4.79
C LYS A 49 10.72 -15.98 -5.94
N THR A 50 10.22 -16.00 -7.17
CA THR A 50 11.08 -16.28 -8.34
C THR A 50 12.06 -15.14 -8.64
N LYS A 51 11.71 -13.90 -8.26
CA LYS A 51 12.50 -12.70 -8.56
C LYS A 51 12.46 -11.70 -7.38
N PRO A 52 13.13 -12.02 -6.26
CA PRO A 52 13.13 -11.15 -5.06
C PRO A 52 13.62 -9.73 -5.40
N GLY A 53 12.97 -8.70 -4.84
CA GLY A 53 13.38 -7.30 -4.99
C GLY A 53 13.12 -6.69 -6.37
N THR A 54 12.42 -7.37 -7.27
CA THR A 54 12.14 -6.84 -8.63
C THR A 54 10.76 -6.20 -8.77
N LEU A 55 9.81 -6.54 -7.90
CA LEU A 55 8.45 -6.01 -7.94
C LEU A 55 8.33 -4.81 -7.00
N GLY A 56 8.00 -3.65 -7.55
CA GLY A 56 7.69 -2.45 -6.77
C GLY A 56 6.26 -2.46 -6.24
N PHE A 57 6.04 -1.86 -5.06
CA PHE A 57 4.69 -1.56 -4.57
C PHE A 57 4.56 -0.10 -4.13
N ALA A 58 3.50 0.55 -4.61
CA ALA A 58 3.24 1.94 -4.34
C ALA A 58 2.43 2.12 -3.04
N THR A 59 2.72 3.19 -2.32
CA THR A 59 1.96 3.60 -1.12
C THR A 59 1.80 5.12 -1.09
N PRO A 60 0.83 5.66 -0.33
CA PRO A 60 0.69 7.10 -0.14
C PRO A 60 1.82 7.74 0.71
N GLY A 61 2.85 6.99 1.14
CA GLY A 61 4.03 7.55 1.78
C GLY A 61 4.73 6.61 2.76
N THR A 62 5.96 6.96 3.12
CA THR A 62 6.75 6.27 4.15
C THR A 62 6.05 6.33 5.51
N ALA A 63 6.18 5.27 6.31
CA ALA A 63 5.51 5.10 7.60
C ALA A 63 3.96 5.30 7.56
N SER A 64 3.33 5.17 6.40
CA SER A 64 1.89 5.03 6.29
C SER A 64 1.46 3.63 6.74
N THR A 65 0.20 3.46 7.13
CA THR A 65 -0.35 2.14 7.45
C THR A 65 -0.21 1.17 6.28
N GLN A 66 -0.32 1.68 5.05
CA GLN A 66 -0.15 0.95 3.80
C GLN A 66 1.29 0.45 3.62
N HIS A 67 2.29 1.29 3.92
CA HIS A 67 3.69 0.88 3.92
C HIS A 67 3.93 -0.24 4.96
N LEU A 68 3.48 -0.05 6.20
CA LEU A 68 3.62 -1.06 7.24
C LEU A 68 2.93 -2.38 6.86
N THR A 69 1.77 -2.32 6.19
CA THR A 69 1.08 -3.51 5.69
C THR A 69 1.88 -4.23 4.60
N GLY A 70 2.58 -3.50 3.73
CA GLY A 70 3.50 -4.07 2.76
C GLY A 70 4.66 -4.81 3.42
N GLU A 71 5.29 -4.19 4.42
CA GLU A 71 6.35 -4.82 5.21
C GLU A 71 5.85 -6.08 5.94
N MET A 72 4.66 -6.03 6.53
CA MET A 72 4.04 -7.19 7.18
C MET A 72 3.75 -8.32 6.21
N LEU A 73 3.29 -8.02 4.99
CA LEU A 73 3.09 -9.01 3.94
C LEU A 73 4.41 -9.68 3.56
N MET A 74 5.47 -8.89 3.35
CA MET A 74 6.80 -9.40 3.01
C MET A 74 7.33 -10.34 4.10
N ALA A 75 7.24 -9.91 5.36
CA ALA A 75 7.65 -10.72 6.51
C ALA A 75 6.83 -12.02 6.64
N ALA A 76 5.50 -11.95 6.49
CA ALA A 76 4.63 -13.11 6.63
C ALA A 76 4.78 -14.12 5.48
N ALA A 77 4.99 -13.65 4.25
CA ALA A 77 5.08 -14.50 3.06
C ALA A 77 6.51 -14.94 2.73
N GLY A 78 7.52 -14.34 3.36
CA GLY A 78 8.93 -14.55 3.05
C GLY A 78 9.25 -14.13 1.61
N ILE A 79 8.84 -12.92 1.23
CA ILE A 79 9.07 -12.33 -0.10
C ILE A 79 9.71 -10.95 0.03
N GLU A 80 10.31 -10.48 -1.06
CA GLU A 80 10.94 -9.16 -1.13
C GLU A 80 10.33 -8.35 -2.26
N LEU A 81 9.76 -7.20 -1.91
CA LEU A 81 9.17 -6.19 -2.79
C LEU A 81 9.86 -4.85 -2.52
N VAL A 82 9.93 -3.99 -3.53
CA VAL A 82 10.54 -2.65 -3.40
C VAL A 82 9.46 -1.63 -3.06
N HIS A 83 9.61 -0.95 -1.93
CA HIS A 83 8.70 0.14 -1.55
C HIS A 83 8.92 1.37 -2.42
N ILE A 84 7.86 1.86 -3.07
CA ILE A 84 7.87 3.10 -3.85
C ILE A 84 6.95 4.11 -3.16
N PRO A 85 7.50 5.05 -2.36
CA PRO A 85 6.70 6.03 -1.63
C PRO A 85 6.27 7.19 -2.51
N TYR A 86 5.00 7.56 -2.44
CA TYR A 86 4.46 8.79 -3.05
C TYR A 86 4.09 9.82 -1.98
N LYS A 87 3.76 11.05 -2.40
CA LYS A 87 3.24 12.11 -1.50
C LYS A 87 1.73 12.00 -1.23
N GLY A 88 1.12 10.85 -1.55
CA GLY A 88 -0.30 10.59 -1.36
C GLY A 88 -0.88 9.70 -2.44
N ALA A 89 -2.09 9.20 -2.20
CA ALA A 89 -2.76 8.24 -3.09
C ALA A 89 -3.09 8.83 -4.48
N GLY A 90 -3.30 10.15 -4.56
CA GLY A 90 -3.63 10.83 -5.83
C GLY A 90 -2.53 10.73 -6.89
N GLN A 91 -1.26 10.61 -6.48
CA GLN A 91 -0.14 10.41 -7.40
C GLN A 91 0.12 8.93 -7.67
N SER A 92 -0.01 8.08 -6.65
CA SER A 92 0.36 6.67 -6.75
C SER A 92 -0.67 5.82 -7.51
N ILE A 93 -1.97 6.13 -7.41
CA ILE A 93 -3.03 5.37 -8.07
C ILE A 93 -2.88 5.41 -9.61
N PRO A 94 -2.70 6.58 -10.26
CA PRO A 94 -2.46 6.64 -11.70
C PRO A 94 -1.23 5.82 -12.15
N ASP A 95 -0.14 5.83 -11.39
CA ASP A 95 1.07 5.07 -11.74
C ASP A 95 0.86 3.56 -11.68
N VAL A 96 0.08 3.07 -10.70
CA VAL A 96 -0.30 1.65 -10.65
C VAL A 96 -1.28 1.30 -11.78
N MET A 97 -2.26 2.17 -12.05
CA MET A 97 -3.18 1.98 -13.18
C MET A 97 -2.45 1.95 -14.53
N GLY A 98 -1.41 2.77 -14.68
CA GLY A 98 -0.58 2.86 -15.88
C GLY A 98 0.53 1.79 -15.97
N GLY A 99 0.70 0.96 -14.94
CA GLY A 99 1.73 -0.09 -14.91
C GLY A 99 3.16 0.39 -14.67
N GLN A 100 3.35 1.66 -14.29
CA GLN A 100 4.65 2.19 -13.88
C GLN A 100 5.13 1.53 -12.59
N VAL A 101 4.19 1.24 -11.69
CA VAL A 101 4.41 0.40 -10.51
C VAL A 101 3.44 -0.77 -10.58
N PRO A 102 3.90 -2.03 -10.45
CA PRO A 102 3.04 -3.18 -10.70
C PRO A 102 1.97 -3.39 -9.62
N LEU A 103 2.20 -2.88 -8.41
CA LEU A 103 1.35 -3.09 -7.24
C LEU A 103 1.12 -1.78 -6.47
N GLY A 104 0.05 -1.72 -5.69
CA GLY A 104 -0.13 -0.69 -4.67
C GLY A 104 -0.99 -1.17 -3.51
N ILE A 105 -0.82 -0.55 -2.34
CA ILE A 105 -1.61 -0.87 -1.15
C ILE A 105 -2.44 0.36 -0.80
N TYR A 106 -3.76 0.19 -0.78
CA TYR A 106 -4.71 1.30 -0.65
C TYR A 106 -5.91 0.91 0.20
N GLY A 107 -6.65 1.90 0.69
CA GLY A 107 -7.98 1.64 1.27
C GLY A 107 -8.99 1.37 0.17
N ILE A 108 -9.85 0.35 0.31
CA ILE A 108 -10.80 -0.03 -0.76
C ILE A 108 -11.69 1.14 -1.23
N LEU A 109 -12.09 2.03 -0.31
CA LEU A 109 -12.90 3.20 -0.65
C LEU A 109 -12.20 4.14 -1.63
N THR A 110 -10.86 4.21 -1.60
CA THR A 110 -10.05 5.10 -2.45
C THR A 110 -9.91 4.60 -3.89
N ILE A 111 -10.03 3.28 -4.12
CA ILE A 111 -9.80 2.66 -5.43
C ILE A 111 -11.01 1.90 -5.99
N SER A 112 -12.14 1.89 -5.28
CA SER A 112 -13.30 1.08 -5.64
C SER A 112 -13.82 1.32 -7.05
N GLN A 113 -13.78 2.57 -7.54
CA GLN A 113 -14.24 2.92 -8.89
C GLN A 113 -13.26 2.40 -9.96
N GLN A 114 -11.97 2.50 -9.71
CA GLN A 114 -10.89 2.05 -10.59
C GLN A 114 -10.89 0.52 -10.69
N ALA A 115 -11.11 -0.18 -9.58
CA ALA A 115 -11.27 -1.63 -9.54
C ALA A 115 -12.52 -2.09 -10.30
N LYS A 116 -13.68 -1.44 -10.08
CA LYS A 116 -14.92 -1.73 -10.82
C LYS A 116 -14.78 -1.49 -12.33
N ALA A 117 -13.98 -0.50 -12.73
CA ALA A 117 -13.68 -0.19 -14.12
C ALA A 117 -12.60 -1.11 -14.73
N GLY A 118 -12.07 -2.09 -13.99
CA GLY A 118 -11.02 -3.00 -14.46
C GLY A 118 -9.66 -2.33 -14.70
N LYS A 119 -9.46 -1.10 -14.21
CA LYS A 119 -8.18 -0.38 -14.31
C LYS A 119 -7.18 -0.80 -13.23
N LEU A 120 -7.69 -1.47 -12.21
CA LEU A 120 -6.95 -2.16 -11.16
C LEU A 120 -7.64 -3.50 -10.93
N LYS A 121 -6.89 -4.50 -10.46
CA LYS A 121 -7.43 -5.79 -10.01
C LYS A 121 -6.97 -6.11 -8.60
#